data_AF-A0A2U3GSL9-F1
#
_entry.id   AF-A0A2U3GSL9-F1
#
_cell.length_a   1.000
_cell.length_b   1.000
_cell.length_c   1.000
_cell.angle_alpha   90.00
_cell.angle_beta   90.00
_cell.angle_gamma   90.00
#
_symmetry.space_group_name_H-M   'P 1'
#
loop_
_entity.id
_entity.type
_entity.pdbx_description
1 polymer ?
#
loop_
_entity_poly.entity_id
_entity_poly.type
_entity_poly.pdbx_seq_one_letter_code
_entity_poly.pdbx_strand_id
1 'polypeptide(L)'
;MHTPTPEQVHAADTFRSGQHLALQAGAGTGKTSTLCLLAASTKRRGRYLAFNKDIARDAAARFPSTVQCRTAHATAFAALGHRYADRLNSPRQPAWKTGQALGILRPLRIADHEISQRTLSHNVLRTVTRFCHSADAALTCHHVPRVRGLNRPADHRQFAEFVLPFAA
;
A
#
# COMPACT_ATOMS: atom_id res chain seq x y z
N MET A 1 36.03 -6.00 -1.83
CA MET A 1 34.82 -5.92 -2.69
C MET A 1 34.99 -6.95 -3.79
N HIS A 2 33.96 -7.76 -4.05
CA HIS A 2 34.01 -8.78 -5.10
C HIS A 2 33.87 -8.14 -6.48
N THR A 3 34.54 -8.70 -7.47
CA THR A 3 34.40 -8.30 -8.88
C THR A 3 32.96 -8.52 -9.33
N PRO A 4 32.28 -7.50 -9.90
CA PRO A 4 30.90 -7.62 -10.36
C PRO A 4 30.76 -8.66 -11.47
N THR A 5 29.66 -9.42 -11.48
CA THR A 5 29.35 -10.33 -12.59
C THR A 5 28.91 -9.56 -13.84
N PRO A 6 28.95 -10.17 -15.04
CA PRO A 6 28.45 -9.51 -16.26
C PRO A 6 27.02 -8.97 -16.13
N GLU A 7 26.13 -9.70 -15.45
CA GLU A 7 24.75 -9.27 -15.20
C GLU A 7 24.69 -8.04 -14.28
N GLN A 8 25.57 -7.96 -13.27
CA GLN A 8 25.65 -6.81 -12.38
C GLN A 8 26.22 -5.57 -13.10
N VAL A 9 27.18 -5.77 -14.01
CA VAL A 9 27.69 -4.69 -14.88
C VAL A 9 26.59 -4.17 -15.78
N HIS A 10 25.86 -5.07 -16.45
CA HIS A 10 24.74 -4.69 -17.32
C HIS A 10 23.63 -3.94 -16.57
N ALA A 11 23.30 -4.38 -15.35
CA ALA A 11 22.38 -3.66 -14.47
C ALA A 11 22.88 -2.23 -14.15
N ALA A 12 24.19 -2.06 -13.92
CA ALA A 12 24.80 -0.77 -13.63
C ALA A 12 24.81 0.17 -14.83
N ASP A 13 25.10 -0.35 -16.03
CA ASP A 13 24.98 0.42 -17.28
C ASP A 13 23.55 0.89 -17.51
N THR A 14 22.59 -0.02 -17.33
CA THR A 14 21.17 0.30 -17.50
C THR A 14 20.69 1.32 -16.47
N PHE A 15 21.13 1.21 -15.21
CA PHE A 15 20.83 2.20 -14.18
C PHE A 15 21.40 3.59 -14.53
N ARG A 16 22.61 3.65 -15.10
CA ARG A 16 23.24 4.91 -15.52
C ARG A 16 22.50 5.62 -16.65
N SER A 17 21.81 4.88 -17.52
CA SER A 17 20.99 5.48 -18.59
C SER A 17 19.78 6.27 -18.05
N GLY A 18 19.41 6.07 -16.78
CA GLY A 18 18.32 6.77 -16.11
C GLY A 18 16.93 6.22 -16.41
N GLN A 19 16.84 5.07 -17.09
CA GLN A 19 15.56 4.41 -17.38
C GLN A 19 14.99 3.67 -16.16
N HIS A 20 13.69 3.39 -16.19
CA HIS A 20 13.07 2.47 -15.24
C HIS A 20 13.60 1.05 -15.45
N LEU A 21 14.04 0.41 -14.36
CA LEU A 21 14.70 -0.89 -14.39
C LEU A 21 14.02 -1.85 -13.42
N ALA A 22 13.70 -3.06 -13.90
CA ALA A 22 13.28 -4.18 -13.07
C ALA A 22 14.40 -5.24 -13.05
N LEU A 23 14.91 -5.55 -11.86
CA LEU A 23 15.92 -6.60 -11.66
C LEU A 23 15.26 -7.87 -11.11
N GLN A 24 15.11 -8.88 -11.96
CA GLN A 24 14.65 -10.18 -11.53
C GLN A 24 15.83 -11.06 -11.13
N ALA A 25 15.83 -11.53 -9.89
CA ALA A 25 16.92 -12.35 -9.37
C ALA A 25 16.39 -13.38 -8.36
N GLY A 26 16.87 -14.62 -8.51
CA GLY A 26 16.51 -15.75 -7.66
C GLY A 26 16.93 -15.58 -6.20
N ALA A 27 16.51 -16.52 -5.35
CA ALA A 27 17.00 -16.57 -3.97
C ALA A 27 18.53 -16.75 -3.98
N GLY A 28 19.23 -16.03 -3.10
CA GLY A 28 20.70 -16.12 -3.00
C GLY A 28 21.50 -15.44 -4.13
N THR A 29 20.90 -14.98 -5.23
CA THR A 29 21.65 -14.42 -6.38
C THR A 29 22.09 -12.97 -6.21
N GLY A 30 22.31 -12.51 -4.98
CA GLY A 30 22.96 -11.21 -4.72
C GLY A 30 22.12 -9.95 -4.97
N LYS A 31 20.78 -9.99 -4.99
CA LYS A 31 19.89 -8.81 -5.20
C LYS A 31 20.34 -7.55 -4.45
N THR A 32 20.48 -7.64 -3.14
CA THR A 32 20.88 -6.52 -2.29
C THR A 32 22.30 -6.05 -2.64
N SER A 33 23.21 -6.97 -2.95
CA SER A 33 24.58 -6.65 -3.36
C SER A 33 24.60 -5.90 -4.70
N THR A 34 23.77 -6.30 -5.66
CA THR A 34 23.59 -5.58 -6.92
C THR A 34 23.05 -4.17 -6.66
N LEU A 35 22.03 -4.00 -5.82
CA LEU A 35 21.51 -2.68 -5.48
C LEU A 35 22.54 -1.79 -4.76
N CYS A 36 23.38 -2.34 -3.87
CA CYS A 36 24.50 -1.63 -3.26
C CYS A 36 25.49 -1.12 -4.33
N LEU A 37 25.81 -1.97 -5.32
CA LEU A 37 26.68 -1.61 -6.43
C LEU A 37 26.09 -0.47 -7.26
N LEU A 38 24.79 -0.53 -7.58
CA LEU A 38 24.09 0.55 -8.28
C LEU A 38 24.15 1.85 -7.49
N ALA A 39 23.83 1.80 -6.20
CA ALA A 39 23.85 2.95 -5.31
C ALA A 39 25.24 3.59 -5.21
N ALA A 40 26.31 2.78 -5.15
CA ALA A 40 27.69 3.27 -5.09
C ALA A 40 28.16 3.92 -6.41
N SER A 41 27.54 3.58 -7.54
CA SER A 41 27.88 4.13 -8.85
C SER A 41 27.36 5.56 -9.09
N THR A 42 26.63 6.15 -8.13
CA THR A 42 26.05 7.49 -8.26
C THR A 42 26.19 8.31 -6.99
N LYS A 43 26.28 9.64 -7.15
CA LYS A 43 26.22 10.60 -6.04
C LYS A 43 24.79 11.06 -5.72
N ARG A 44 23.79 10.60 -6.49
CA ARG A 44 22.38 10.95 -6.28
C ARG A 44 21.86 10.38 -4.97
N ARG A 45 20.87 11.05 -4.38
CA ARG A 45 20.17 10.55 -3.19
C ARG A 45 19.20 9.44 -3.57
N GLY A 46 19.22 8.34 -2.84
CA GLY A 46 18.36 7.19 -3.07
C GLY A 46 17.54 6.81 -1.84
N ARG A 47 16.52 5.97 -2.05
CA ARG A 47 15.78 5.31 -0.97
C ARG A 47 15.70 3.81 -1.25
N TYR A 48 16.01 3.02 -0.24
CA TYR A 48 15.82 1.58 -0.26
C TYR A 48 14.64 1.23 0.64
N LEU A 49 13.61 0.61 0.06
CA LEU A 49 12.43 0.14 0.78
C LEU A 49 12.57 -1.35 1.09
N ALA A 50 12.63 -1.66 2.37
CA ALA A 50 12.70 -3.04 2.88
C ALA A 50 11.33 -3.51 3.39
N PHE A 51 11.13 -4.83 3.40
CA PHE A 51 9.92 -5.44 3.94
C PHE A 51 9.83 -5.31 5.47
N ASN A 52 10.93 -5.55 6.18
CA ASN A 52 10.99 -5.50 7.64
C ASN A 52 12.17 -4.65 8.14
N LYS A 53 12.18 -4.39 9.45
CA LYS A 53 13.16 -3.52 10.11
C LYS A 53 14.57 -4.10 10.06
N ASP A 54 14.72 -5.41 10.19
CA ASP A 54 16.03 -6.07 10.22
C ASP A 54 16.72 -6.00 8.85
N ILE A 55 15.99 -6.24 7.76
CA ILE A 55 16.48 -6.05 6.39
C ILE A 55 16.86 -4.58 6.15
N ALA A 56 16.05 -3.62 6.64
CA ALA A 56 16.39 -2.20 6.51
C ALA A 56 17.70 -1.86 7.25
N ARG A 57 17.90 -2.43 8.44
CA ARG A 57 19.09 -2.22 9.26
C ARG A 57 20.34 -2.84 8.64
N ASP A 58 20.25 -4.08 8.15
CA ASP A 58 21.33 -4.73 7.41
C ASP A 58 21.71 -3.92 6.16
N ALA A 59 20.71 -3.51 5.37
CA ALA A 59 20.94 -2.69 4.21
C ALA A 59 21.58 -1.33 4.57
N ALA A 60 21.16 -0.68 5.65
CA ALA A 60 21.76 0.59 6.09
C ALA A 60 23.26 0.49 6.41
N ALA A 61 23.74 -0.67 6.85
CA ALA A 61 25.17 -0.90 7.10
C ALA A 61 26.00 -1.09 5.81
N ARG A 62 25.33 -1.43 4.69
CA ARG A 62 25.97 -1.82 3.42
C ARG A 62 25.83 -0.78 2.32
N PHE A 63 24.74 -0.03 2.32
CA PHE A 63 24.48 1.02 1.33
C PHE A 63 25.31 2.27 1.63
N PRO A 64 25.66 3.08 0.61
CA PRO A 64 26.32 4.36 0.82
C PRO A 64 25.41 5.32 1.60
N SER A 65 26.01 6.31 2.26
CA SER A 65 25.30 7.33 3.06
C SER A 65 24.31 8.19 2.25
N THR A 66 24.44 8.19 0.92
CA THR A 66 23.49 8.84 0.00
C THR A 66 22.14 8.12 -0.09
N VAL A 67 22.03 6.87 0.38
CA VAL A 67 20.82 6.07 0.34
C VAL A 67 20.20 5.89 1.71
N GLN A 68 18.93 6.25 1.84
CA GLN A 68 18.16 6.01 3.05
C GLN A 68 17.45 4.66 3.00
N CYS A 69 17.82 3.74 3.88
CA CYS A 69 17.20 2.43 4.02
C CYS A 69 16.10 2.47 5.09
N ARG A 70 14.84 2.23 4.69
CA ARG A 70 13.66 2.22 5.59
C ARG A 70 12.65 1.19 5.16
N THR A 71 11.71 0.83 6.03
CA THR A 71 10.52 0.09 5.60
C THR A 71 9.49 1.03 4.96
N ALA A 72 8.55 0.47 4.21
CA ALA A 72 7.40 1.23 3.70
C ALA A 72 6.62 1.89 4.86
N HIS A 73 6.36 1.15 5.93
CA HIS A 73 5.69 1.65 7.14
C HIS A 73 6.45 2.79 7.82
N ALA A 74 7.78 2.67 8.00
CA ALA A 74 8.58 3.74 8.60
C ALA A 74 8.61 5.00 7.72
N THR A 75 8.59 4.82 6.40
CA THR A 75 8.51 5.93 5.44
C THR A 75 7.16 6.65 5.54
N ALA A 76 6.05 5.89 5.57
CA ALA A 76 4.71 6.45 5.72
C ALA A 76 4.49 7.11 7.10
N PHE A 77 5.01 6.51 8.18
CA PHE A 77 4.90 7.06 9.52
C PHE A 77 5.63 8.40 9.64
N ALA A 78 6.85 8.49 9.10
CA ALA A 78 7.61 9.73 9.09
C ALA A 78 6.91 10.84 8.29
N ALA A 79 6.29 10.50 7.15
CA ALA A 79 5.60 11.48 6.30
C ALA A 79 4.28 11.98 6.92
N LEU A 80 3.46 11.06 7.46
CA LEU A 80 2.09 11.38 7.89
C LEU A 80 1.66 10.66 9.16
N GLY A 81 2.08 9.40 9.36
CA GLY A 81 1.53 8.55 10.43
C GLY A 81 1.76 9.09 11.85
N HIS A 82 2.80 9.90 12.09
CA HIS A 82 3.01 10.56 13.39
C HIS A 82 1.82 11.44 13.82
N ARG A 83 1.07 12.03 12.88
CA ARG A 83 -0.13 12.83 13.18
C ARG A 83 -1.30 12.00 13.69
N TYR A 84 -1.25 10.69 13.45
CA TYR A 84 -2.27 9.72 13.85
C TYR A 84 -1.73 8.71 14.86
N ALA A 85 -0.61 9.02 15.55
CA ALA A 85 0.07 8.10 16.46
C ALA A 85 -0.88 7.57 17.55
N ASP A 86 -1.69 8.44 18.15
CA ASP A 86 -2.68 8.04 19.17
C ASP A 86 -3.66 7.00 18.62
N ARG A 87 -4.15 7.23 17.39
CA ARG A 87 -5.07 6.29 16.73
C ARG A 87 -4.38 4.97 16.36
N LEU A 88 -3.15 5.02 15.84
CA LEU A 88 -2.37 3.86 15.44
C LEU A 88 -1.97 2.99 16.63
N ASN A 89 -1.73 3.59 17.79
CA ASN A 89 -1.39 2.90 19.04
C ASN A 89 -2.62 2.47 19.85
N SER A 90 -3.83 2.83 19.42
CA SER A 90 -5.07 2.45 20.08
C SER A 90 -5.57 1.08 19.61
N PRO A 91 -6.36 0.35 20.43
CA PRO A 91 -6.98 -0.90 20.01
C PRO A 91 -7.76 -0.78 18.69
N ARG A 92 -7.85 -1.92 17.98
CA ARG A 92 -8.62 -2.01 16.75
C ARG A 92 -10.07 -1.65 17.04
N GLN A 93 -10.59 -0.67 16.32
CA GLN A 93 -12.01 -0.29 16.41
C GLN A 93 -12.83 -1.18 15.49
N PRO A 94 -13.89 -1.84 16.01
CA PRO A 94 -14.80 -2.60 15.17
C PRO A 94 -15.44 -1.71 14.10
N ALA A 95 -15.59 -2.26 12.89
CA ALA A 95 -16.13 -1.53 11.74
C ALA A 95 -17.46 -0.83 12.03
N TRP A 96 -18.37 -1.53 12.72
CA TRP A 96 -19.70 -1.00 13.05
C TRP A 96 -19.65 0.24 13.96
N LYS A 97 -18.66 0.34 14.87
CA LYS A 97 -18.49 1.50 15.74
C LYS A 97 -18.00 2.70 14.94
N THR A 98 -17.10 2.48 13.98
CA THR A 98 -16.68 3.51 13.03
C THR A 98 -17.85 3.95 12.16
N GLY A 99 -18.63 3.02 11.62
CA GLY A 99 -19.81 3.36 10.81
C GLY A 99 -20.85 4.15 11.60
N GLN A 100 -21.11 3.80 12.86
CA GLN A 100 -22.00 4.57 13.73
C GLN A 100 -21.50 6.00 13.93
N ALA A 101 -20.20 6.19 14.17
CA ALA A 101 -19.59 7.51 14.29
C ALA A 101 -19.67 8.34 12.99
N LEU A 102 -19.72 7.67 11.83
CA LEU A 102 -19.92 8.27 10.51
C LEU A 102 -21.41 8.47 10.14
N GLY A 103 -22.35 8.14 11.03
CA GLY A 103 -23.78 8.32 10.77
C GLY A 103 -24.47 7.17 10.03
N ILE A 104 -23.81 6.02 9.85
CA ILE A 104 -24.44 4.78 9.38
C ILE A 104 -25.25 4.22 10.54
N LEU A 105 -26.50 4.66 10.69
CA LEU A 105 -27.35 4.33 11.86
C LEU A 105 -28.48 3.34 11.55
N ARG A 106 -28.82 3.17 10.27
CA ARG A 106 -29.97 2.36 9.83
C ARG A 106 -29.53 1.34 8.77
N PRO A 107 -30.22 0.19 8.67
CA PRO A 107 -30.01 -0.71 7.55
C PRO A 107 -30.42 -0.04 6.24
N LEU A 108 -29.84 -0.52 5.13
CA LEU A 108 -30.16 -0.08 3.78
C LEU A 108 -30.91 -1.20 3.08
N ARG A 109 -32.06 -0.89 2.48
CA ARG A 109 -32.80 -1.85 1.66
C ARG A 109 -32.57 -1.56 0.17
N ILE A 110 -32.11 -2.57 -0.56
CA ILE A 110 -31.92 -2.53 -2.01
C ILE A 110 -32.68 -3.72 -2.59
N ALA A 111 -33.72 -3.43 -3.37
CA ALA A 111 -34.68 -4.44 -3.84
C ALA A 111 -35.21 -5.28 -2.65
N ASP A 112 -35.10 -6.60 -2.75
CA ASP A 112 -35.57 -7.54 -1.73
C ASP A 112 -34.53 -7.83 -0.63
N HIS A 113 -33.38 -7.15 -0.67
CA HIS A 113 -32.28 -7.37 0.26
C HIS A 113 -32.17 -6.24 1.28
N GLU A 114 -32.18 -6.61 2.55
CA GLU A 114 -31.82 -5.71 3.65
C GLU A 114 -30.34 -5.90 4.02
N ILE A 115 -29.60 -4.81 4.00
CA ILE A 115 -28.18 -4.77 4.33
C ILE A 115 -28.03 -4.15 5.70
N SER A 116 -27.61 -4.96 6.67
CA SER A 116 -27.42 -4.51 8.04
C SER A 116 -26.41 -3.37 8.15
N GLN A 117 -26.56 -2.54 9.19
CA GLN A 117 -25.60 -1.49 9.55
C GLN A 117 -24.15 -2.01 9.66
N ARG A 118 -23.97 -3.21 10.23
CA ARG A 118 -22.64 -3.84 10.35
C ARG A 118 -22.06 -4.17 8.98
N THR A 119 -22.87 -4.73 8.09
CA THR A 119 -22.47 -5.05 6.71
C THR A 119 -22.14 -3.78 5.93
N LEU A 120 -22.94 -2.71 6.08
CA LEU A 120 -22.66 -1.41 5.47
C LEU A 120 -21.31 -0.86 5.94
N SER A 121 -21.12 -0.77 7.26
CA SER A 121 -19.89 -0.23 7.85
C SER A 121 -18.65 -1.02 7.43
N HIS A 122 -18.77 -2.36 7.35
CA HIS A 122 -17.69 -3.21 6.86
C HIS A 122 -17.37 -2.93 5.38
N ASN A 123 -18.38 -2.78 4.54
CA ASN A 123 -18.18 -2.49 3.11
C ASN A 123 -17.61 -1.10 2.86
N VAL A 124 -17.96 -0.09 3.67
CA VAL A 124 -17.33 1.24 3.63
C VAL A 124 -15.82 1.13 3.90
N LEU A 125 -15.42 0.50 5.01
CA LEU A 125 -13.99 0.32 5.31
C LEU A 125 -13.27 -0.54 4.27
N ARG A 126 -13.94 -1.56 3.72
CA ARG A 126 -13.38 -2.40 2.66
C ARG A 126 -13.23 -1.64 1.33
N THR A 127 -14.09 -0.67 1.06
CA THR A 127 -14.01 0.23 -0.08
C THR A 127 -12.76 1.11 0.02
N VAL A 128 -12.55 1.75 1.18
CA VAL A 128 -11.31 2.51 1.47
C VAL A 128 -10.07 1.61 1.35
N THR A 129 -10.13 0.40 1.90
CA THR A 129 -9.01 -0.56 1.83
C THR A 129 -8.66 -0.92 0.38
N ARG A 130 -9.67 -1.17 -0.46
CA ARG A 130 -9.46 -1.49 -1.88
C ARG A 130 -8.86 -0.32 -2.65
N PHE A 131 -9.29 0.90 -2.35
CA PHE A 131 -8.68 2.10 -2.92
C PHE A 131 -7.21 2.24 -2.52
N CYS A 132 -6.87 2.08 -1.24
CA CYS A 132 -5.48 2.11 -0.76
C CYS A 132 -4.60 0.99 -1.36
N HIS A 133 -5.20 -0.07 -1.91
CA HIS A 133 -4.50 -1.16 -2.60
C HIS A 133 -4.53 -1.03 -4.14
N SER A 134 -5.17 0.01 -4.67
CA SER A 134 -5.25 0.30 -6.10
C SER A 134 -4.12 1.23 -6.54
N ALA A 135 -3.97 1.40 -7.85
CA ALA A 135 -3.14 2.44 -8.45
C ALA A 135 -3.95 3.71 -8.81
N ASP A 136 -5.23 3.77 -8.43
CA ASP A 136 -6.12 4.85 -8.83
C ASP A 136 -5.84 6.13 -8.03
N ALA A 137 -5.95 7.27 -8.72
CA ALA A 137 -5.77 8.59 -8.10
C ALA A 137 -6.99 9.04 -7.28
N ALA A 138 -8.15 8.43 -7.50
CA ALA A 138 -9.40 8.80 -6.85
C ALA A 138 -10.25 7.58 -6.52
N LEU A 139 -11.02 7.70 -5.44
CA LEU A 139 -11.98 6.69 -5.03
C LEU A 139 -13.15 6.65 -6.02
N THR A 140 -13.33 5.51 -6.69
CA THR A 140 -14.44 5.28 -7.63
C THR A 140 -15.25 4.02 -7.28
N CYS A 141 -16.39 3.83 -7.95
CA CYS A 141 -17.37 2.78 -7.64
C CYS A 141 -16.82 1.34 -7.75
N HIS A 142 -15.80 1.08 -8.57
CA HIS A 142 -15.25 -0.27 -8.72
C HIS A 142 -14.50 -0.75 -7.46
N HIS A 143 -14.11 0.17 -6.56
CA HIS A 143 -13.58 -0.18 -5.26
C HIS A 143 -14.64 -0.76 -4.32
N VAL A 144 -15.92 -0.47 -4.57
CA VAL A 144 -17.01 -0.97 -3.71
C VAL A 144 -17.14 -2.49 -3.89
N PRO A 145 -17.09 -3.29 -2.81
CA PRO A 145 -17.29 -4.72 -2.91
C PRO A 145 -18.69 -5.11 -3.37
N ARG A 146 -18.76 -6.22 -4.11
CA ARG A 146 -20.03 -6.89 -4.40
C ARG A 146 -20.58 -7.49 -3.10
N VAL A 147 -21.85 -7.21 -2.81
CA VAL A 147 -22.57 -7.78 -1.67
C VAL A 147 -23.32 -9.01 -2.15
N ARG A 148 -23.21 -10.11 -1.41
CA ARG A 148 -23.96 -11.34 -1.71
C ARG A 148 -25.46 -11.04 -1.73
N GLY A 149 -26.16 -11.45 -2.79
CA GLY A 149 -27.58 -11.15 -3.01
C GLY A 149 -27.80 -9.99 -3.98
N LEU A 150 -26.90 -9.00 -4.03
CA LEU A 150 -27.00 -7.90 -5.01
C LEU A 150 -26.34 -8.28 -6.33
N ASN A 151 -26.99 -9.19 -7.06
CA ASN A 151 -26.42 -9.77 -8.29
C ASN A 151 -26.60 -8.85 -9.52
N ARG A 152 -27.61 -7.99 -9.51
CA ARG A 152 -27.88 -7.09 -10.65
C ARG A 152 -26.89 -5.91 -10.65
N PRO A 153 -26.41 -5.47 -11.82
CA PRO A 153 -25.57 -4.27 -11.91
C PRO A 153 -26.20 -3.01 -11.32
N ALA A 154 -27.52 -2.84 -11.46
CA ALA A 154 -28.26 -1.73 -10.88
C ALA A 154 -28.23 -1.74 -9.34
N ASP A 155 -28.46 -2.91 -8.72
CA ASP A 155 -28.42 -3.07 -7.27
C ASP A 155 -27.04 -2.73 -6.70
N HIS A 156 -25.97 -3.14 -7.40
CA HIS A 156 -24.60 -2.79 -7.02
C HIS A 156 -24.30 -1.30 -7.19
N ARG A 157 -24.83 -0.66 -8.23
CA ARG A 157 -24.67 0.78 -8.44
C ARG A 157 -25.32 1.57 -7.31
N GLN A 158 -26.57 1.24 -6.97
CA GLN A 158 -27.29 1.85 -5.85
C GLN A 158 -26.53 1.64 -4.52
N PHE A 159 -25.95 0.46 -4.32
CA PHE A 159 -25.11 0.18 -3.16
C PHE A 159 -23.85 1.05 -3.14
N ALA A 160 -23.18 1.21 -4.27
CA ALA A 160 -21.99 2.05 -4.38
C ALA A 160 -22.29 3.53 -4.15
N GLU A 161 -23.40 4.04 -4.70
CA GLU A 161 -23.87 5.42 -4.47
C GLU A 161 -24.12 5.70 -2.99
N PHE A 162 -24.62 4.71 -2.24
CA PHE A 162 -24.76 4.84 -0.79
C PHE A 162 -23.42 4.77 -0.04
N VAL A 163 -22.50 3.90 -0.46
CA VAL A 163 -21.24 3.63 0.26
C VAL A 163 -20.21 4.73 0.06
N LEU A 164 -20.08 5.27 -1.15
CA LEU A 164 -19.01 6.21 -1.52
C LEU A 164 -18.98 7.48 -0.64
N PRO A 165 -20.10 8.13 -0.30
CA PRO A 165 -20.10 9.32 0.56
C PRO A 165 -19.50 9.09 1.96
N PHE A 166 -19.49 7.86 2.47
CA PHE A 166 -18.88 7.53 3.76
C PHE A 166 -17.41 7.14 3.66
N ALA A 167 -16.90 6.93 2.44
CA ALA A 167 -15.53 6.48 2.18
C ALA A 167 -14.63 7.57 1.61
N ALA A 168 -15.22 8.66 1.07
CA ALA A 168 -14.53 9.81 0.51
C ALA A 168 -14.15 10.85 1.58
#